data_AF-D0MF48-F1
#
_entry.id   AF-D0MF48-F1
#
_cell.length_a   1.000
_cell.length_b   1.000
_cell.length_c   1.000
_cell.angle_alpha   90.00
_cell.angle_beta   90.00
_cell.angle_gamma   90.00
#
_symmetry.space_group_name_H-M   'P 1'
#
loop_
_entity.id
_entity.type
_entity.pdbx_description
1 polymer ?
#
loop_
_entity_poly.entity_id
_entity_poly.type
_entity_poly.pdbx_seq_one_letter_code
_entity_poly.pdbx_strand_id
1 'polypeptide(L)'
;MAETASIVNLRRYRLIRNAVVVWLTLVVLGAFLLRIPRIHILEHTARNLYFHVPMWFTLMAAALVSAYHSLRYLQSGDPVRDLRAREAARVGIVFGLLGLATGIVWARFTWYLGTSLWWNFDPKQSFVVIQLLIYGAYFVLRSAVEDPEKRGRVAAVYNLFAFVTMPFLLYVLPRQMESLHPGAEGNPAFSDITHPIMRLVFYPAVLGFIGLFWVLYTQRVRLALLERRLEMRKATMLEPES
;
A
#
# COMPACT_ATOMS: atom_id res chain seq x y z
N MET A 1 9.32 -37.66 -3.15
CA MET A 1 9.27 -36.76 -4.34
C MET A 1 7.90 -36.07 -4.42
N ALA A 2 7.58 -35.16 -3.49
CA ALA A 2 6.35 -34.38 -3.56
C ALA A 2 6.54 -33.19 -4.51
N GLU A 3 5.97 -33.36 -5.68
CA GLU A 3 5.96 -32.52 -6.87
C GLU A 3 5.62 -31.04 -6.58
N THR A 4 6.59 -30.17 -6.87
CA THR A 4 6.55 -28.93 -7.66
C THR A 4 5.22 -28.17 -7.89
N ALA A 5 4.24 -28.17 -6.99
CA ALA A 5 3.09 -27.29 -7.14
C ALA A 5 3.54 -25.83 -6.94
N SER A 6 3.58 -25.07 -8.04
CA SER A 6 3.79 -23.63 -7.96
C SER A 6 2.62 -23.01 -7.20
N ILE A 7 2.90 -22.32 -6.10
CA ILE A 7 1.87 -21.66 -5.26
C ILE A 7 1.06 -20.61 -6.06
N VAL A 8 1.55 -20.24 -7.25
CA VAL A 8 0.92 -19.28 -8.16
C VAL A 8 0.86 -19.85 -9.57
N ASN A 9 -0.34 -19.97 -10.12
CA ASN A 9 -0.53 -20.31 -11.54
C ASN A 9 0.07 -19.21 -12.44
N LEU A 10 1.18 -19.52 -13.13
CA LEU A 10 1.94 -18.55 -13.91
C LEU A 10 1.17 -17.99 -15.10
N ARG A 11 0.32 -18.80 -15.74
CA ARG A 11 -0.50 -18.36 -16.87
C ARG A 11 -1.52 -17.33 -16.40
N ARG A 12 -2.22 -17.62 -15.29
CA ARG A 12 -3.16 -16.68 -14.66
C ARG A 12 -2.45 -15.41 -14.20
N TYR A 13 -1.28 -15.53 -13.59
CA TYR A 13 -0.49 -14.37 -13.17
C TYR A 13 -0.11 -13.48 -14.35
N ARG A 14 0.43 -14.05 -15.45
CA ARG A 14 0.81 -13.26 -16.64
C ARG A 14 -0.40 -12.57 -17.26
N LEU A 15 -1.55 -13.25 -17.33
CA LEU A 15 -2.79 -12.67 -17.82
C LEU A 15 -3.23 -11.47 -16.99
N ILE A 16 -3.32 -11.63 -15.66
CA ILE A 16 -3.72 -10.54 -14.76
C ILE A 16 -2.71 -9.39 -14.82
N ARG A 17 -1.40 -9.69 -14.80
CA ARG A 17 -0.35 -8.68 -14.94
C ARG A 17 -0.52 -7.86 -16.22
N ASN A 18 -0.70 -8.52 -17.37
CA ASN A 18 -0.84 -7.83 -18.64
C ASN A 18 -2.13 -6.98 -18.67
N ALA A 19 -3.23 -7.51 -18.11
CA ALA A 19 -4.48 -6.76 -17.98
C ALA A 19 -4.30 -5.52 -17.10
N VAL A 20 -3.62 -5.63 -15.95
CA VAL A 20 -3.31 -4.50 -15.06
C VAL A 20 -2.44 -3.46 -15.75
N VAL A 21 -1.43 -3.88 -16.53
CA VAL A 21 -0.57 -2.96 -17.29
C VAL A 21 -1.40 -2.17 -18.31
N VAL A 22 -2.18 -2.86 -19.15
CA VAL A 22 -3.05 -2.20 -20.14
C VAL A 22 -4.04 -1.28 -19.44
N TRP A 23 -4.65 -1.73 -18.34
CA TRP A 23 -5.60 -0.93 -17.56
C TRP A 23 -4.98 0.35 -17.01
N LEU A 24 -3.79 0.27 -16.41
CA LEU A 24 -3.09 1.43 -15.90
C LEU A 24 -2.62 2.36 -17.02
N THR A 25 -2.23 1.83 -18.19
CA THR A 25 -1.94 2.66 -19.36
C THR A 25 -3.17 3.46 -19.79
N LEU A 26 -4.35 2.84 -19.83
CA LEU A 26 -5.61 3.55 -20.13
C LEU A 26 -5.96 4.59 -19.08
N VAL A 27 -5.73 4.31 -17.79
CA VAL A 27 -5.90 5.28 -16.70
C VAL A 27 -4.98 6.49 -16.89
N VAL A 28 -3.70 6.26 -17.19
CA VAL A 28 -2.74 7.34 -17.43
C VAL A 28 -3.16 8.18 -18.64
N LEU A 29 -3.55 7.53 -19.74
CA LEU A 29 -4.07 8.24 -20.93
C LEU A 29 -5.31 9.06 -20.58
N GLY A 30 -6.29 8.47 -19.88
CA GLY A 30 -7.50 9.16 -19.45
C GLY A 30 -7.22 10.35 -18.52
N ALA A 31 -6.29 10.19 -17.58
CA ALA A 31 -5.90 11.24 -16.64
C ALA A 31 -5.37 12.51 -17.31
N PHE A 32 -4.62 12.37 -18.42
CA PHE A 32 -4.01 13.50 -19.13
C PHE A 32 -4.82 13.98 -20.34
N LEU A 33 -5.51 13.08 -21.06
CA LEU A 33 -6.25 13.43 -22.27
C LEU A 33 -7.67 13.96 -21.99
N LEU A 34 -8.31 13.52 -20.91
CA LEU A 34 -9.65 14.00 -20.58
C LEU A 34 -9.58 15.41 -19.98
N ARG A 35 -10.54 16.25 -20.39
CA ARG A 35 -10.72 17.59 -19.83
C ARG A 35 -11.36 17.44 -18.45
N ILE A 36 -10.71 18.01 -17.43
CA ILE A 36 -11.26 18.09 -16.08
C ILE A 36 -11.89 19.48 -15.86
N PRO A 37 -12.94 19.58 -15.03
CA PRO A 37 -13.50 20.88 -14.65
C PRO A 37 -12.44 21.71 -13.92
N ARG A 38 -12.56 23.03 -13.99
CA ARG A 38 -11.79 23.93 -13.14
C ARG A 38 -12.40 23.88 -11.75
N ILE A 39 -11.73 23.18 -10.84
CA ILE A 39 -12.10 23.14 -9.42
C ILE A 39 -11.37 24.28 -8.74
N HIS A 40 -12.10 25.17 -8.07
CA HIS A 40 -11.52 26.30 -7.36
C HIS A 40 -10.37 25.85 -6.44
N ILE A 41 -9.27 26.59 -6.42
CA ILE A 41 -7.99 26.29 -5.73
C ILE A 41 -7.17 25.16 -6.40
N LEU A 42 -7.79 24.03 -6.77
CA LEU A 42 -7.05 22.88 -7.31
C LEU A 42 -6.68 23.02 -8.78
N GLU A 43 -7.56 23.63 -9.58
CA GLU A 43 -7.38 23.81 -11.02
C GLU A 43 -6.87 22.52 -11.71
N HIS A 44 -5.73 22.58 -12.40
CA HIS A 44 -5.13 21.43 -13.07
C HIS A 44 -4.39 20.46 -12.14
N THR A 45 -4.05 20.86 -10.91
CA THR A 45 -3.38 19.98 -9.93
C THR A 45 -4.31 18.89 -9.43
N ALA A 46 -5.64 19.07 -9.58
CA ALA A 46 -6.66 18.06 -9.27
C ALA A 46 -6.43 16.70 -9.97
N ARG A 47 -5.71 16.67 -11.11
CA ARG A 47 -5.32 15.43 -11.79
C ARG A 47 -4.46 14.51 -10.91
N ASN A 48 -3.71 15.06 -9.96
CA ASN A 48 -2.91 14.27 -9.04
C ASN A 48 -3.77 13.32 -8.19
N LEU A 49 -5.05 13.64 -7.97
CA LEU A 49 -5.99 12.77 -7.24
C LEU A 49 -6.14 11.40 -7.90
N TYR A 50 -5.93 11.28 -9.21
CA TYR A 50 -5.97 10.00 -9.94
C TYR A 50 -4.81 9.07 -9.62
N PHE A 51 -3.76 9.55 -8.96
CA PHE A 51 -2.57 8.76 -8.66
C PHE A 51 -2.31 8.71 -7.16
N HIS A 52 -2.29 9.87 -6.51
CA HIS A 52 -2.03 10.02 -5.09
C HIS A 52 -3.05 9.27 -4.21
N VAL A 53 -4.34 9.47 -4.46
CA VAL A 53 -5.39 8.87 -3.62
C VAL A 53 -5.49 7.34 -3.80
N PRO A 54 -5.41 6.78 -5.02
CA PRO A 54 -5.27 5.34 -5.22
C PRO A 54 -4.10 4.70 -4.46
N MET A 55 -2.97 5.40 -4.29
CA MET A 55 -1.84 4.88 -3.49
C MET A 55 -2.25 4.67 -2.02
N TRP A 56 -3.07 5.56 -1.44
CA TRP A 56 -3.58 5.38 -0.07
C TRP A 56 -4.53 4.20 0.05
N PHE A 57 -5.49 4.06 -0.88
CA PHE A 57 -6.36 2.87 -0.92
C PHE A 57 -5.56 1.58 -1.05
N THR A 58 -4.45 1.64 -1.80
CA THR A 58 -3.56 0.49 -1.98
C THR A 58 -2.77 0.17 -0.71
N LEU A 59 -2.27 1.18 0.02
CA LEU A 59 -1.70 0.99 1.36
C LEU A 59 -2.71 0.31 2.30
N MET A 60 -3.95 0.79 2.34
CA MET A 60 -5.00 0.24 3.21
C MET A 60 -5.36 -1.21 2.83
N ALA A 61 -5.48 -1.50 1.53
CA ALA A 61 -5.71 -2.86 1.04
C ALA A 61 -4.54 -3.79 1.40
N ALA A 62 -3.29 -3.32 1.22
CA ALA A 62 -2.09 -4.07 1.58
C ALA A 62 -2.00 -4.33 3.09
N ALA A 63 -2.34 -3.33 3.91
CA ALA A 63 -2.39 -3.44 5.37
C ALA A 63 -3.46 -4.45 5.81
N LEU A 64 -4.64 -4.46 5.18
CA LEU A 64 -5.69 -5.46 5.43
C LEU A 64 -5.22 -6.88 5.08
N VAL A 65 -4.61 -7.08 3.91
CA VAL A 65 -4.03 -8.37 3.51
C VAL A 65 -2.95 -8.81 4.48
N SER A 66 -2.10 -7.87 4.92
CA SER A 66 -1.06 -8.10 5.91
C SER A 66 -1.64 -8.56 7.25
N ALA A 67 -2.62 -7.83 7.78
CA ALA A 67 -3.31 -8.12 9.03
C ALA A 67 -4.05 -9.47 8.96
N TYR A 68 -4.74 -9.75 7.87
CA TYR A 68 -5.38 -11.04 7.62
C TYR A 68 -4.37 -12.19 7.74
N HIS A 69 -3.21 -12.06 7.08
CA HIS A 69 -2.17 -13.09 7.15
C HIS A 69 -1.53 -13.21 8.53
N SER A 70 -1.35 -12.10 9.26
CA SER A 70 -0.91 -12.13 10.65
C SER A 70 -1.90 -12.84 11.58
N LEU A 71 -3.20 -12.57 11.45
CA LEU A 71 -4.22 -13.28 12.22
C LEU A 71 -4.22 -14.77 11.92
N ARG A 72 -4.17 -15.15 10.64
CA ARG A 72 -4.12 -16.55 10.23
C ARG A 72 -2.83 -17.23 10.71
N TYR A 73 -1.71 -16.52 10.76
CA TYR A 73 -0.48 -17.04 11.34
C TYR A 73 -0.64 -17.35 12.83
N LEU A 74 -1.19 -16.42 13.63
CA LEU A 74 -1.42 -16.64 15.06
C LEU A 74 -2.34 -17.85 15.34
N GLN A 75 -3.30 -18.12 14.45
CA GLN A 75 -4.21 -19.26 14.58
C GLN A 75 -3.61 -20.60 14.14
N SER A 76 -2.60 -20.60 13.28
CA SER A 76 -2.12 -21.84 12.62
C SER A 76 -0.64 -22.15 12.83
N GLY A 77 0.17 -21.17 13.22
CA GLY A 77 1.63 -21.29 13.22
C GLY A 77 2.27 -21.41 11.83
N ASP A 78 1.50 -21.37 10.73
CA ASP A 78 2.01 -21.61 9.38
C ASP A 78 2.99 -20.49 8.94
N PRO A 79 4.30 -20.76 8.80
CA PRO A 79 5.25 -19.70 8.51
C PRO A 79 5.09 -19.11 7.09
N VAL A 80 4.31 -19.74 6.20
CA VAL A 80 3.91 -19.13 4.92
C VAL A 80 2.96 -17.96 5.13
N ARG A 81 2.07 -18.02 6.13
CA ARG A 81 1.21 -16.89 6.52
C ARG A 81 2.03 -15.72 7.04
N ASP A 82 3.02 -16.01 7.88
CA ASP A 82 3.95 -14.99 8.38
C ASP A 82 4.72 -14.27 7.27
N LEU A 83 5.24 -15.03 6.30
CA LEU A 83 5.91 -14.51 5.11
C LEU A 83 4.96 -13.64 4.26
N ARG A 84 3.72 -14.11 4.05
CA ARG A 84 2.70 -13.38 3.30
C ARG A 84 2.31 -12.06 3.96
N ALA A 85 2.23 -12.01 5.29
CA ALA A 85 1.99 -10.76 6.01
C ALA A 85 3.13 -9.76 5.78
N ARG A 86 4.38 -10.21 5.95
CA ARG A 86 5.57 -9.38 5.75
C ARG A 86 5.64 -8.76 4.35
N GLU A 87 5.44 -9.57 3.31
CA GLU A 87 5.53 -9.05 1.93
C GLU A 87 4.34 -8.14 1.60
N ALA A 88 3.16 -8.34 2.19
CA ALA A 88 2.02 -7.43 2.02
C ALA A 88 2.32 -6.06 2.65
N ALA A 89 2.78 -6.04 3.91
CA ALA A 89 3.21 -4.82 4.58
C ALA A 89 4.32 -4.10 3.80
N ARG A 90 5.28 -4.85 3.25
CA ARG A 90 6.43 -4.28 2.52
C ARG A 90 5.98 -3.53 1.28
N VAL A 91 5.12 -4.14 0.47
CA VAL A 91 4.57 -3.47 -0.72
C VAL A 91 3.65 -2.32 -0.32
N GLY A 92 2.84 -2.49 0.74
CA GLY A 92 1.98 -1.45 1.28
C GLY A 92 2.74 -0.17 1.67
N ILE A 93 3.85 -0.29 2.43
CA ILE A 93 4.68 0.85 2.80
C ILE A 93 5.19 1.59 1.56
N VAL A 94 5.60 0.88 0.50
CA VAL A 94 6.07 1.54 -0.73
C VAL A 94 4.98 2.44 -1.31
N PHE A 95 3.74 1.97 -1.38
CA PHE A 95 2.60 2.80 -1.80
C PHE A 95 2.34 3.96 -0.84
N GLY A 96 2.49 3.75 0.47
CA GLY A 96 2.35 4.82 1.46
C GLY A 96 3.44 5.89 1.35
N LEU A 97 4.69 5.52 1.10
CA LEU A 97 5.80 6.45 0.86
C LEU A 97 5.60 7.24 -0.43
N LEU A 98 5.17 6.58 -1.50
CA LEU A 98 4.83 7.24 -2.77
C LEU A 98 3.61 8.15 -2.62
N GLY A 99 2.60 7.74 -1.85
CA GLY A 99 1.45 8.55 -1.48
C GLY A 99 1.90 9.82 -0.74
N LEU A 100 2.75 9.69 0.27
CA LEU A 100 3.30 10.83 1.00
C LEU A 100 4.09 11.77 0.07
N ALA A 101 5.00 11.24 -0.74
CA ALA A 101 5.82 12.02 -1.65
C ALA A 101 4.98 12.79 -2.68
N THR A 102 4.01 12.11 -3.30
CA THR A 102 3.08 12.75 -4.24
C THR A 102 2.16 13.76 -3.57
N GLY A 103 1.82 13.56 -2.29
CA GLY A 103 1.05 14.52 -1.48
C GLY A 103 1.84 15.78 -1.18
N ILE A 104 3.11 15.65 -0.77
CA ILE A 104 4.04 16.77 -0.56
C ILE A 104 4.19 17.61 -1.84
N VAL A 105 4.43 16.95 -2.97
CA VAL A 105 4.55 17.61 -4.28
C VAL A 105 3.25 18.34 -4.64
N TRP A 106 2.12 17.68 -4.47
CA TRP A 106 0.82 18.28 -4.76
C TRP A 106 0.52 19.49 -3.88
N ALA A 107 0.85 19.41 -2.60
CA ALA A 107 0.65 20.50 -1.66
C ALA A 107 1.48 21.73 -2.04
N ARG A 108 2.74 21.48 -2.41
CA ARG A 108 3.67 22.49 -2.92
C ARG A 108 3.10 23.24 -4.13
N PHE A 109 2.58 22.52 -5.13
CA PHE A 109 2.09 23.15 -6.37
C PHE A 109 0.69 23.76 -6.27
N THR A 110 -0.11 23.37 -5.27
CA THR A 110 -1.48 23.86 -5.13
C THR A 110 -1.58 25.06 -4.20
N TRP A 111 -0.94 25.00 -3.02
CA TRP A 111 -1.11 26.03 -1.98
C TRP A 111 0.13 26.86 -1.75
N TYR A 112 1.32 26.31 -2.01
CA TYR A 112 2.57 26.93 -1.59
C TYR A 112 3.45 27.39 -2.74
N LEU A 113 2.94 27.43 -3.98
CA LEU A 113 3.71 27.80 -5.15
C LEU A 113 4.37 29.19 -4.96
N GLY A 114 5.67 29.31 -5.25
CA GLY A 114 6.44 30.55 -5.05
C GLY A 114 7.09 30.71 -3.66
N THR A 115 6.76 29.86 -2.68
CA THR A 115 7.44 29.83 -1.37
C THR A 115 8.62 28.85 -1.33
N SER A 116 9.34 28.73 -0.21
CA SER A 116 10.31 27.64 0.05
C SER A 116 9.70 26.47 0.85
N LEU A 117 8.39 26.49 1.12
CA LEU A 117 7.73 25.53 1.99
C LEU A 117 7.40 24.22 1.24
N TRP A 118 7.93 23.11 1.74
CA TRP A 118 7.62 21.75 1.26
C TRP A 118 6.83 20.91 2.26
N TRP A 119 6.68 21.41 3.50
CA TRP A 119 5.96 20.72 4.56
C TRP A 119 5.04 21.70 5.27
N ASN A 120 3.77 21.37 5.36
CA ASN A 120 2.71 22.25 5.84
C ASN A 120 2.12 21.82 7.20
N PHE A 121 2.60 20.72 7.78
CA PHE A 121 2.07 20.11 9.00
C PHE A 121 0.56 19.81 8.98
N ASP A 122 -0.07 19.73 7.80
CA ASP A 122 -1.48 19.36 7.66
C ASP A 122 -1.76 18.05 8.40
N PRO A 123 -2.89 17.94 9.15
CA PRO A 123 -3.18 16.76 9.96
C PRO A 123 -3.11 15.46 9.18
N LYS A 124 -3.62 15.40 7.95
CA LYS A 124 -3.60 14.16 7.14
C LYS A 124 -2.17 13.77 6.76
N GLN A 125 -1.33 14.75 6.44
CA GLN A 125 0.07 14.53 6.09
C GLN A 125 0.90 14.13 7.33
N SER A 126 0.66 14.75 8.48
CA SER A 126 1.35 14.45 9.73
C SER A 126 0.98 13.06 10.27
N PHE A 127 -0.32 12.73 10.32
CA PHE A 127 -0.76 11.43 10.83
C PHE A 127 -0.37 10.27 9.91
N VAL A 128 -0.26 10.49 8.60
CA VAL A 128 0.21 9.42 7.72
C VAL A 128 1.70 9.14 7.88
N VAL A 129 2.52 10.15 8.19
CA VAL A 129 3.93 9.91 8.60
C VAL A 129 3.98 9.07 9.86
N ILE A 130 3.16 9.38 10.87
CA ILE A 130 3.08 8.57 12.11
C ILE A 130 2.68 7.13 11.77
N GLN A 131 1.67 6.91 10.92
CA GLN A 131 1.26 5.57 10.51
C GLN A 131 2.39 4.83 9.76
N LEU A 132 3.15 5.52 8.90
CA LEU A 132 4.30 4.93 8.20
C LEU A 132 5.44 4.58 9.16
N LEU A 133 5.67 5.38 10.20
CA LEU A 133 6.64 5.08 11.25
C LEU A 133 6.22 3.87 12.09
N ILE A 134 4.94 3.73 12.44
CA ILE A 134 4.39 2.54 13.10
C ILE A 134 4.66 1.29 12.24
N TYR A 135 4.37 1.36 10.93
CA TYR A 135 4.70 0.27 10.02
C TYR A 135 6.21 0.07 9.79
N GLY A 136 7.03 1.11 9.92
CA GLY A 136 8.48 1.01 9.94
C GLY A 136 8.98 0.22 11.16
N ALA A 137 8.42 0.52 12.34
CA ALA A 137 8.73 -0.19 13.58
C ALA A 137 8.34 -1.68 13.52
N TYR A 138 7.29 -2.07 12.77
CA TYR A 138 7.00 -3.48 12.48
C TYR A 138 8.20 -4.21 11.83
N PHE A 139 8.90 -3.56 10.89
CA PHE A 139 10.06 -4.16 10.23
C PHE A 139 11.28 -4.20 11.14
N VAL A 140 11.53 -3.14 11.91
CA VAL A 140 12.61 -3.08 12.91
C VAL A 140 12.42 -4.18 13.96
N LEU A 141 11.20 -4.34 14.48
CA LEU A 141 10.85 -5.37 15.44
C LEU A 141 11.11 -6.78 14.88
N ARG A 142 10.76 -7.03 13.61
CA ARG A 142 11.06 -8.33 12.98
C ARG A 142 12.55 -8.58 12.82
N SER A 143 13.35 -7.57 12.48
CA SER A 143 14.80 -7.77 12.35
C SER A 143 15.50 -8.00 13.69
N ALA A 144 14.91 -7.54 14.80
CA ALA A 144 15.49 -7.66 16.13
C ALA A 144 15.28 -9.03 16.79
N VAL A 145 14.40 -9.88 16.25
CA VAL A 145 14.09 -11.21 16.82
C VAL A 145 14.71 -12.30 15.97
N GLU A 146 15.64 -13.04 16.56
CA GLU A 146 16.38 -14.11 15.88
C GLU A 146 15.52 -15.37 15.66
N ASP A 147 14.88 -15.86 16.72
CA ASP A 147 14.05 -17.06 16.67
C ASP A 147 12.86 -16.88 15.70
N PRO A 148 12.76 -17.69 14.62
CA PRO A 148 11.76 -17.49 13.58
C PRO A 148 10.31 -17.57 14.06
N GLU A 149 10.00 -18.44 15.03
CA GLU A 149 8.64 -18.61 15.53
C GLU A 149 8.24 -17.43 16.43
N LYS A 150 9.10 -17.06 17.38
CA LYS A 150 8.93 -15.88 18.23
C LYS A 150 8.83 -14.60 17.39
N ARG A 151 9.69 -14.46 16.36
CA ARG A 151 9.64 -13.34 15.42
C ARG A 151 8.29 -13.25 14.73
N GLY A 152 7.80 -14.38 14.20
CA GLY A 152 6.50 -14.43 13.55
C GLY A 152 5.37 -14.00 14.49
N ARG A 153 5.36 -14.52 15.73
CA ARG A 153 4.30 -14.26 16.72
C ARG A 153 4.27 -12.80 17.15
N VAL A 154 5.42 -12.28 17.60
CA VAL A 154 5.56 -10.90 18.07
C VAL A 154 5.21 -9.91 16.96
N ALA A 155 5.70 -10.17 15.74
CA ALA A 155 5.43 -9.31 14.61
C ALA A 155 3.96 -9.39 14.15
N ALA A 156 3.32 -10.56 14.21
CA ALA A 156 1.92 -10.69 13.86
C ALA A 156 1.02 -9.90 14.82
N VAL A 157 1.27 -9.97 16.12
CA VAL A 157 0.56 -9.15 17.12
C VAL A 157 0.76 -7.66 16.85
N TYR A 158 2.01 -7.23 16.66
CA TYR A 158 2.31 -5.83 16.36
C TYR A 158 1.63 -5.35 15.08
N ASN A 159 1.62 -6.15 14.02
CA ASN A 159 0.99 -5.80 12.75
C ASN A 159 -0.53 -5.64 12.87
N LEU A 160 -1.19 -6.45 13.69
CA LEU A 160 -2.62 -6.28 13.99
C LEU A 160 -2.87 -4.96 14.72
N PHE A 161 -2.04 -4.61 15.70
CA PHE A 161 -2.09 -3.31 16.36
C PHE A 161 -1.89 -2.16 15.35
N ALA A 162 -0.84 -2.21 14.53
CA ALA A 162 -0.54 -1.23 13.49
C ALA A 162 -1.68 -1.08 12.46
N PHE A 163 -2.37 -2.17 12.13
CA PHE A 163 -3.53 -2.12 11.25
C PHE A 163 -4.72 -1.44 11.93
N VAL A 164 -4.98 -1.72 13.21
CA VAL A 164 -6.07 -1.12 13.98
C VAL A 164 -5.86 0.39 14.16
N THR A 165 -4.63 0.89 14.28
CA THR A 165 -4.37 2.34 14.36
C THR A 165 -4.70 3.07 13.05
N MET A 166 -4.62 2.39 11.92
CA MET A 166 -4.77 3.00 10.59
C MET A 166 -6.09 3.75 10.37
N PRO A 167 -7.31 3.21 10.64
CA PRO A 167 -8.55 3.98 10.51
C PRO A 167 -8.57 5.22 11.42
N PHE A 168 -7.95 5.16 12.60
CA PHE A 168 -7.89 6.32 13.49
C PHE A 168 -6.98 7.41 12.93
N LEU A 169 -5.76 7.04 12.51
CA LEU A 169 -4.78 8.00 12.02
C LEU A 169 -5.10 8.54 10.63
N LEU A 170 -5.66 7.74 9.72
CA LEU A 170 -5.89 8.15 8.33
C LEU A 170 -7.28 8.75 8.09
N TYR A 171 -8.24 8.49 8.98
CA TYR A 171 -9.63 8.90 8.75
C TYR A 171 -10.23 9.67 9.93
N VAL A 172 -10.17 9.15 11.16
CA VAL A 172 -10.88 9.71 12.32
C VAL A 172 -10.23 11.00 12.82
N LEU A 173 -8.96 10.94 13.25
CA LEU A 173 -8.28 12.09 13.86
C LEU A 173 -8.10 13.28 12.90
N PRO A 174 -7.67 13.10 11.63
CA PRO A 174 -7.47 14.24 10.73
C PRO A 174 -8.75 15.02 10.42
N ARG A 175 -9.94 14.43 10.62
CA ARG A 175 -11.24 15.10 10.43
C ARG A 175 -11.70 15.92 11.62
N GLN A 176 -11.03 15.79 12.76
CA GLN A 176 -11.29 16.60 13.95
C GLN A 176 -10.42 17.87 13.97
N MET A 177 -9.72 18.16 12.87
CA MET A 177 -8.73 19.22 12.75
C MET A 177 -8.91 19.95 11.42
N GLU A 178 -8.52 21.23 11.37
CA GLU A 178 -8.50 22.00 10.13
C GLU A 178 -7.48 21.42 9.15
N SER A 179 -7.87 21.28 7.88
CA SER A 179 -7.03 20.65 6.86
C SER A 179 -7.20 21.33 5.51
N LEU A 180 -6.08 21.44 4.79
CA LEU A 180 -6.04 21.94 3.41
C LEU A 180 -6.65 20.96 2.40
N HIS A 181 -6.90 19.72 2.83
CA HIS A 181 -7.40 18.69 1.93
C HIS A 181 -8.84 18.98 1.48
N PRO A 182 -9.11 18.96 0.17
CA PRO A 182 -10.47 19.11 -0.35
C PRO A 182 -11.42 18.07 0.26
N GLY A 183 -12.60 18.51 0.70
CA GLY A 183 -13.58 17.65 1.39
C GLY A 183 -13.16 17.20 2.80
N ALA A 184 -12.23 17.92 3.44
CA ALA A 184 -11.98 17.80 4.87
C ALA A 184 -13.18 18.28 5.71
N GLU A 185 -13.88 19.31 5.24
CA GLU A 185 -15.15 19.79 5.78
C GLU A 185 -16.33 19.11 5.05
N GLY A 186 -17.35 18.64 5.79
CA GLY A 186 -18.57 18.06 5.23
C GLY A 186 -18.45 16.62 4.69
N ASN A 187 -19.34 16.25 3.75
CA ASN A 187 -19.38 14.90 3.18
C ASN A 187 -18.51 14.80 1.91
N PRO A 188 -17.38 14.08 1.92
CA PRO A 188 -16.48 13.99 0.77
C PRO A 188 -17.12 13.35 -0.46
N ALA A 189 -18.16 12.51 -0.30
CA ALA A 189 -18.86 11.86 -1.41
C ALA A 189 -19.62 12.84 -2.33
N PHE A 190 -19.84 14.08 -1.88
CA PHE A 190 -20.59 15.12 -2.59
C PHE A 190 -19.78 16.41 -2.83
N SER A 191 -18.46 16.36 -2.67
CA SER A 191 -17.58 17.52 -2.92
C SER A 191 -17.27 17.71 -4.41
N ASP A 192 -16.88 18.92 -4.82
CA ASP A 192 -16.55 19.27 -6.23
C ASP A 192 -15.44 18.39 -6.84
N ILE A 193 -14.56 17.84 -6.01
CA ILE A 193 -13.54 16.85 -6.40
C ILE A 193 -14.16 15.52 -6.88
N THR A 194 -15.46 15.31 -6.68
CA THR A 194 -16.22 14.15 -7.14
C THR A 194 -17.02 14.42 -8.41
N HIS A 195 -16.67 15.45 -9.20
CA HIS A 195 -17.34 15.69 -10.48
C HIS A 195 -17.40 14.40 -11.35
N PRO A 196 -18.54 14.09 -12.02
CA PRO A 196 -18.73 12.82 -12.72
C PRO A 196 -17.60 12.44 -13.70
N ILE A 197 -17.09 13.41 -14.46
CA ILE A 197 -15.96 13.19 -15.38
C ILE A 197 -14.68 12.73 -14.66
N MET A 198 -14.44 13.19 -13.43
CA MET A 198 -13.29 12.77 -12.65
C MET A 198 -13.46 11.34 -12.13
N ARG A 199 -14.69 10.94 -11.78
CA ARG A 199 -15.00 9.58 -11.34
C ARG A 199 -14.67 8.53 -12.40
N LEU A 200 -14.80 8.87 -13.68
CA LEU A 200 -14.48 7.98 -14.81
C LEU A 200 -13.01 7.59 -14.88
N VAL A 201 -12.09 8.41 -14.36
CA VAL A 201 -10.67 8.06 -14.28
C VAL A 201 -10.31 7.56 -12.89
N PHE A 202 -10.87 8.20 -11.86
CA PHE A 202 -10.54 7.94 -10.47
C PHE A 202 -10.82 6.51 -10.02
N TYR A 203 -12.03 5.97 -10.24
CA TYR A 203 -12.34 4.61 -9.79
C TYR A 203 -11.55 3.55 -10.56
N PRO A 204 -11.40 3.64 -11.90
CA PRO A 204 -10.47 2.79 -12.63
C PRO A 204 -9.04 2.88 -12.11
N ALA A 205 -8.57 4.07 -11.70
CA ALA A 205 -7.25 4.22 -11.09
C ALA A 205 -7.14 3.45 -9.76
N VAL A 206 -8.12 3.57 -8.85
CA VAL A 206 -8.14 2.81 -7.60
C VAL A 206 -8.04 1.30 -7.87
N LEU A 207 -8.84 0.78 -8.81
CA LEU A 207 -8.79 -0.63 -9.19
C LEU A 207 -7.43 -1.01 -9.82
N GLY A 208 -6.88 -0.15 -10.67
CA GLY A 208 -5.58 -0.37 -11.31
C GLY A 208 -4.44 -0.44 -10.30
N PHE A 209 -4.41 0.45 -9.32
CA PHE A 209 -3.39 0.47 -8.27
C PHE A 209 -3.52 -0.72 -7.29
N ILE A 210 -4.74 -1.13 -6.93
CA ILE A 210 -4.97 -2.37 -6.17
C ILE A 210 -4.52 -3.60 -6.97
N GLY A 211 -4.79 -3.61 -8.29
CA GLY A 211 -4.28 -4.62 -9.21
C GLY A 211 -2.76 -4.64 -9.27
N LEU A 212 -2.12 -3.46 -9.29
CA LEU A 212 -0.66 -3.34 -9.23
C LEU A 212 -0.09 -3.88 -7.92
N PHE A 213 -0.72 -3.57 -6.79
CA PHE A 213 -0.37 -4.19 -5.51
C PHE A 213 -0.45 -5.70 -5.60
N TRP A 214 -1.53 -6.27 -6.13
CA TRP A 214 -1.66 -7.72 -6.28
C TRP A 214 -0.53 -8.31 -7.12
N VAL A 215 -0.15 -7.66 -8.22
CA VAL A 215 0.95 -8.08 -9.10
C VAL A 215 2.28 -8.08 -8.34
N LEU A 216 2.61 -6.96 -7.68
CA LEU A 216 3.87 -6.77 -6.94
C LEU A 216 3.96 -7.71 -5.73
N TYR A 217 2.90 -7.75 -4.92
CA TYR A 217 2.75 -8.65 -3.77
C TYR A 217 2.95 -10.11 -4.17
N THR A 218 2.31 -10.56 -5.25
CA THR A 218 2.44 -11.93 -5.74
C THR A 218 3.89 -12.25 -6.13
N GLN A 219 4.61 -11.32 -6.77
CA GLN A 219 6.02 -11.53 -7.09
C GLN A 219 6.91 -11.57 -5.83
N ARG A 220 6.69 -10.67 -4.88
CA ARG A 220 7.42 -10.64 -3.61
C ARG A 220 7.24 -11.94 -2.82
N VAL A 221 6.01 -12.44 -2.73
CA VAL A 221 5.72 -13.72 -2.06
C VAL A 221 6.39 -14.88 -2.79
N ARG A 222 6.33 -14.93 -4.13
CA ARG A 222 7.01 -15.97 -4.92
C ARG A 222 8.52 -15.96 -4.69
N LEU A 223 9.14 -14.78 -4.73
CA LEU A 223 10.57 -14.62 -4.48
C LEU A 223 10.96 -15.12 -3.08
N ALA A 224 10.25 -14.65 -2.05
CA ALA A 224 10.54 -15.04 -0.67
C ALA A 224 10.33 -16.54 -0.42
N LEU A 225 9.38 -17.18 -1.09
CA LEU A 225 9.19 -18.64 -1.02
C LEU A 225 10.32 -19.40 -1.73
N LEU A 226 10.85 -18.87 -2.83
CA LEU A 226 12.00 -19.46 -3.51
C LEU A 226 13.27 -19.32 -2.67
N GLU A 227 13.52 -18.15 -2.09
CA GLU A 227 14.63 -17.90 -1.16
C GLU A 227 14.60 -18.90 0.00
N ARG A 228 13.44 -19.04 0.66
CA ARG A 228 13.26 -20.00 1.76
C ARG A 228 13.53 -21.45 1.32
N ARG A 229 13.08 -21.85 0.12
CA ARG A 229 13.34 -23.19 -0.41
C ARG A 229 14.82 -23.43 -0.69
N LEU A 230 15.53 -22.41 -1.17
CA LEU A 230 16.98 -22.49 -1.41
C LEU A 230 17.74 -22.63 -0.10
N GLU A 231 17.38 -21.88 0.94
CA GLU A 231 17.96 -22.00 2.28
C GLU A 231 17.78 -23.41 2.85
N MET A 232 16.56 -23.95 2.79
CA MET A 232 16.28 -25.33 3.26
C MET A 232 17.10 -26.37 2.50
N ARG A 233 17.21 -26.25 1.17
CA ARG A 233 18.01 -27.18 0.36
C ARG A 233 19.50 -27.11 0.69
N LYS A 234 20.03 -25.92 0.92
CA LYS A 234 21.43 -25.73 1.33
C LYS A 234 21.70 -26.38 2.69
N ALA A 235 20.78 -26.23 3.65
CA ALA A 235 20.90 -26.88 4.95
C ALA A 235 20.95 -28.40 4.82
N THR A 236 20.06 -29.01 4.03
CA THR A 236 20.05 -30.46 3.78
C THR A 236 21.31 -30.98 3.09
N MET A 237 21.94 -30.18 2.22
CA MET A 237 23.20 -30.59 1.56
C MET A 237 24.44 -30.51 2.46
N LEU A 238 24.37 -29.77 3.57
CA LEU A 238 25.48 -29.55 4.49
C LEU A 238 25.44 -30.51 5.70
N GLU A 239 24.35 -31.24 5.90
CA GLU A 239 24.29 -32.34 6.86
C GLU A 239 24.95 -33.58 6.23
N PRO A 240 26.11 -34.06 6.74
CA PRO A 240 26.72 -35.28 6.23
C PRO A 240 25.81 -36.48 6.60
N GLU A 241 25.65 -37.43 5.67
CA GLU A 241 24.97 -38.70 5.95
C GLU A 241 25.69 -39.38 7.13
N SER A 242 25.04 -39.38 8.30
CA SER A 242 25.49 -40.06 9.52
C SER A 242 25.11 -41.54 9.50
#